data_AF-A0A2M8Q815-F1
#
_entry.id   AF-A0A2M8Q815-F1
#
_cell.length_a   1.000
_cell.length_b   1.000
_cell.length_c   1.000
_cell.angle_alpha   90.00
_cell.angle_beta   90.00
_cell.angle_gamma   90.00
#
_symmetry.space_group_name_H-M   'P 1'
#
loop_
_entity.id
_entity.type
_entity.pdbx_description
1 polymer ?
#
loop_
_entity_poly.entity_id
_entity_poly.type
_entity_poly.pdbx_seq_one_letter_code
_entity_poly.pdbx_strand_id
1 'polypeptide(L)'
;MRLSGESFGRLDYGLSLRELREAQERLLQQGLTIAGAGIALSVMILASLGFWLTRHLRALTEAARQIGSGLYEVQVPLRTGDEVGVLAQSFNRMADAIAERMRALAATDNELRQSLLELKHAQKAQERLARQASDEHARLLALLSAMNLGVLFVSSDGRVVYHNPALRRIWLIPEDAPLIG
;
A
#
# COMPACT_ATOMS: atom_id res chain seq x y z
N MET A 1 49.06 97.55 -14.48
CA MET A 1 49.73 98.81 -14.07
C MET A 1 50.66 98.46 -12.91
N ARG A 2 51.99 98.52 -13.11
CA ARG A 2 52.99 98.19 -12.09
C ARG A 2 53.12 99.36 -11.10
N LEU A 3 53.07 99.07 -9.80
CA LEU A 3 53.72 99.84 -8.74
C LEU A 3 53.91 98.92 -7.51
N SER A 4 55.17 98.83 -7.06
CA SER A 4 55.64 98.46 -5.71
C SER A 4 55.28 97.10 -5.08
N GLY A 5 56.13 96.11 -5.31
CA GLY A 5 57.13 95.73 -4.29
C GLY A 5 56.73 95.12 -2.94
N GLU A 6 55.48 94.77 -2.64
CA GLU A 6 55.17 94.03 -1.40
C GLU A 6 54.35 92.75 -1.63
N SER A 7 54.72 91.75 -0.82
CA SER A 7 54.42 90.33 -0.92
C SER A 7 52.94 90.00 -1.20
N PHE A 8 52.70 89.28 -2.29
CA PHE A 8 51.42 88.63 -2.54
C PHE A 8 51.11 87.69 -1.37
N GLY A 9 50.10 88.05 -0.58
CA GLY A 9 49.56 87.21 0.48
C GLY A 9 49.16 85.85 -0.10
N ARG A 10 49.87 84.81 0.34
CA ARG A 10 49.56 83.42 -0.01
C ARG A 10 48.34 83.00 0.80
N LEU A 11 47.17 82.98 0.16
CA LEU A 11 46.00 82.29 0.68
C LEU A 11 46.23 80.79 0.50
N ASP A 12 46.91 80.17 1.46
CA ASP A 12 46.86 78.71 1.60
C ASP A 12 45.44 78.36 2.05
N TYR A 13 44.58 78.02 1.08
CA TYR A 13 43.35 77.28 1.34
C TYR A 13 43.75 75.90 1.86
N GLY A 14 44.11 75.85 3.14
CA GLY A 14 44.12 74.60 3.89
C GLY A 14 42.68 74.14 4.00
N LEU A 15 42.17 73.48 2.94
CA LEU A 15 41.01 72.61 3.05
C LEU A 15 41.28 71.75 4.28
N SER A 16 40.50 71.96 5.34
CA SER A 16 40.66 71.28 6.61
C SER A 16 40.61 69.78 6.29
N LEU A 17 41.76 69.11 6.24
CA LEU A 17 41.82 67.66 6.02
C LEU A 17 41.00 66.91 7.09
N ARG A 18 40.68 67.58 8.21
CA ARG A 18 39.72 67.16 9.24
C ARG A 18 38.29 67.03 8.73
N GLU A 19 37.78 67.97 7.93
CA GLU A 19 36.40 67.89 7.40
C GLU A 19 36.25 66.75 6.40
N LEU A 20 37.26 66.56 5.53
CA LEU A 20 37.35 65.43 4.62
C LEU A 20 37.43 64.09 5.38
N ARG A 21 38.19 64.03 6.47
CA ARG A 21 38.36 62.82 7.29
C ARG A 21 37.10 62.48 8.09
N GLU A 22 36.43 63.47 8.67
CA GLU A 22 35.16 63.25 9.37
C GLU A 22 34.03 62.84 8.42
N ALA A 23 34.00 63.38 7.20
CA ALA A 23 33.07 62.93 6.17
C ALA A 23 33.36 61.47 5.77
N GLN A 24 34.64 61.12 5.61
CA GLN A 24 35.06 59.76 5.25
C GLN A 24 34.72 58.73 6.35
N GLU A 25 34.94 59.07 7.62
CA GLU A 25 34.59 58.19 8.75
C GLU A 25 33.08 57.96 8.87
N ARG A 26 32.26 59.02 8.66
CA ARG A 26 30.80 58.90 8.63
C ARG A 26 30.32 57.99 7.49
N LEU A 27 30.89 58.12 6.30
CA LEU A 27 30.58 57.27 5.16
C LEU A 27 30.97 55.80 5.40
N LEU A 28 32.13 55.55 6.02
CA LEU A 28 32.57 54.19 6.35
C LEU A 28 31.68 53.54 7.43
N GLN A 29 31.30 54.28 8.48
CA GLN A 29 30.39 53.78 9.51
C GLN A 29 28.98 53.51 8.95
N GLN A 30 28.46 54.39 8.11
CA GLN A 30 27.19 54.18 7.41
C GLN A 30 27.25 52.97 6.47
N GLY A 31 28.32 52.84 5.68
CA GLY A 31 28.52 51.68 4.82
C GLY A 31 28.57 50.36 5.60
N LEU A 32 29.28 50.33 6.73
CA LEU A 32 29.40 49.14 7.57
C LEU A 32 28.07 48.76 8.23
N THR A 33 27.31 49.74 8.73
CA THR A 33 25.99 49.50 9.33
C THR A 33 24.98 48.99 8.30
N ILE A 34 24.96 49.56 7.09
CA ILE A 34 24.12 49.10 5.98
C ILE A 34 24.51 47.68 5.56
N ALA A 35 25.80 47.40 5.38
CA ALA A 35 26.29 46.08 5.01
C ALA A 35 25.95 45.03 6.09
N GLY A 36 26.18 45.36 7.37
CA GLY A 36 25.83 44.50 8.49
C GLY A 36 24.33 44.21 8.58
N ALA A 37 23.49 45.23 8.41
CA ALA A 37 22.04 45.06 8.39
C ALA A 37 21.57 44.19 7.21
N GLY A 38 22.16 44.38 6.03
CA GLY A 38 21.87 43.56 4.85
C GLY A 38 22.24 42.08 5.03
N ILE A 39 23.40 41.79 5.63
CA ILE A 39 23.80 40.43 5.97
C ILE A 39 22.86 39.82 7.02
N ALA A 40 22.57 40.56 8.09
CA ALA A 40 21.67 40.08 9.15
C ALA A 40 20.28 39.75 8.60
N LEU A 41 19.72 40.63 7.76
CA LEU A 41 18.42 40.41 7.12
C LEU A 41 18.44 39.19 6.19
N SER A 42 19.52 39.02 5.40
CA SER A 42 19.66 37.87 4.50
C SER A 42 19.71 36.55 5.26
N VAL A 43 20.48 36.49 6.36
CA VAL A 43 20.55 35.32 7.24
C VAL A 43 19.20 35.03 7.87
N MET A 44 18.49 36.07 8.34
CA MET A 44 17.14 35.91 8.91
C MET A 44 16.16 35.31 7.90
N ILE A 45 16.13 35.83 6.66
CA ILE A 45 15.25 35.33 5.61
C ILE A 45 15.58 33.88 5.27
N LEU A 46 16.86 33.55 5.03
CA LEU A 46 17.29 32.19 4.70
C LEU A 46 16.98 31.20 5.83
N ALA A 47 17.24 31.56 7.08
CA ALA A 47 16.93 30.73 8.23
C ALA A 47 15.42 30.50 8.37
N SER A 48 14.61 31.55 8.19
CA SER A 48 13.15 31.46 8.23
C SER A 48 12.61 30.53 7.14
N LEU A 49 13.06 30.70 5.89
CA LEU A 49 12.68 29.86 4.75
C LEU A 49 13.10 28.41 4.94
N GLY A 50 14.33 28.19 5.41
CA GLY A 50 14.86 26.85 5.70
C GLY A 50 14.05 26.15 6.79
N PHE A 51 13.74 26.84 7.88
CA PHE A 51 12.92 26.29 8.96
C PHE A 51 11.50 25.97 8.48
N TRP A 52 10.89 26.89 7.72
CA TRP A 52 9.57 26.71 7.14
C TRP A 52 9.51 25.50 6.19
N LEU A 53 10.44 25.39 5.24
CA LEU A 53 10.47 24.30 4.25
C LEU A 53 10.74 22.95 4.92
N THR A 54 11.73 22.89 5.81
CA THR A 54 12.08 21.67 6.56
C THR A 54 10.89 21.15 7.36
N ARG A 55 10.10 22.05 7.97
CA ARG A 55 8.89 21.67 8.72
C ARG A 55 7.86 20.99 7.82
N HIS A 56 7.60 21.53 6.62
CA HIS A 56 6.61 20.95 5.70
C HIS A 56 7.09 19.61 5.14
N LEU A 57 8.36 19.51 4.73
CA LEU A 57 8.91 18.25 4.24
C LEU A 57 8.87 17.13 5.29
N ARG A 58 9.18 17.45 6.56
CA ARG A 58 9.06 16.49 7.67
C ARG A 58 7.63 15.99 7.85
N ALA A 59 6.63 16.85 7.68
CA ALA A 59 5.22 16.44 7.77
C ALA A 59 4.84 15.45 6.65
N LEU A 60 5.30 15.70 5.41
CA LEU A 60 5.09 14.75 4.31
C LEU A 60 5.83 13.42 4.55
N THR A 61 7.07 13.47 5.02
CA THR A 61 7.85 12.26 5.33
C THR A 61 7.16 11.44 6.42
N GLU A 62 6.65 12.09 7.46
CA GLU A 62 5.92 11.42 8.53
C GLU A 62 4.63 10.78 8.02
N ALA A 63 3.85 11.50 7.22
CA ALA A 63 2.64 10.98 6.61
C ALA A 63 2.93 9.78 5.69
N ALA A 64 3.98 9.86 4.87
CA ALA A 64 4.42 8.76 4.02
C ALA A 64 4.82 7.52 4.84
N ARG A 65 5.51 7.73 5.98
CA ARG A 65 5.86 6.65 6.90
C ARG A 65 4.62 6.00 7.53
N GLN A 66 3.62 6.80 7.89
CA GLN A 66 2.35 6.28 8.43
C GLN A 66 1.62 5.41 7.40
N ILE A 67 1.52 5.86 6.15
CA ILE A 67 0.96 5.05 5.05
C ILE A 67 1.77 3.75 4.87
N GLY A 68 3.10 3.83 4.91
CA GLY A 68 3.98 2.66 4.84
C GLY A 68 3.80 1.67 5.99
N SER A 69 3.33 2.13 7.16
CA SER A 69 3.01 1.30 8.32
C SER A 69 1.60 0.71 8.32
N GLY A 70 0.77 1.02 7.31
CA GLY A 70 -0.59 0.52 7.16
C GLY A 70 -1.69 1.49 7.60
N LEU A 71 -1.35 2.70 8.03
CA LEU A 71 -2.31 3.76 8.32
C LEU A 71 -2.60 4.54 7.03
N TYR A 72 -3.64 4.14 6.31
CA TYR A 72 -3.95 4.70 4.99
C TYR A 72 -4.78 6.00 5.03
N GLU A 73 -5.42 6.33 6.15
CA GLU A 73 -6.23 7.53 6.32
C GLU A 73 -5.42 8.71 6.87
N VAL A 74 -4.39 9.13 6.12
CA VAL A 74 -3.50 10.22 6.53
C VAL A 74 -3.60 11.37 5.54
N GLN A 75 -3.78 12.58 6.05
CA GLN A 75 -3.86 13.79 5.24
C GLN A 75 -2.84 14.83 5.70
N VAL A 76 -2.12 15.39 4.74
CA VAL A 76 -1.20 16.51 4.96
C VAL A 76 -1.97 17.82 4.75
N PRO A 77 -1.90 18.79 5.68
CA PRO A 77 -2.66 20.02 5.59
C PRO A 77 -2.19 20.92 4.43
N LEU A 78 -3.13 21.39 3.61
CA LEU A 78 -2.90 22.24 2.44
C LEU A 78 -2.80 23.73 2.84
N ARG A 79 -1.81 24.10 3.65
CA ARG A 79 -1.69 25.47 4.19
C ARG A 79 -0.98 26.45 3.27
N THR A 80 -0.45 26.00 2.14
CA THR A 80 0.37 26.82 1.25
C THR A 80 -0.15 26.76 -0.19
N GLY A 81 -0.13 27.90 -0.88
CA GLY A 81 -0.51 28.03 -2.30
C GLY A 81 0.66 27.98 -3.28
N ASP A 82 1.79 27.43 -2.86
CA ASP A 82 3.03 27.29 -3.65
C ASP A 82 3.26 25.84 -4.10
N GLU A 83 4.45 25.56 -4.64
CA GLU A 83 4.84 24.23 -5.11
C GLU A 83 4.80 23.17 -3.99
N VAL A 84 5.07 23.55 -2.74
CA VAL A 84 4.96 22.64 -1.59
C VAL A 84 3.49 22.28 -1.34
N GLY A 85 2.58 23.23 -1.50
CA GLY A 85 1.14 22.99 -1.48
C GLY A 85 0.66 22.03 -2.57
N VAL A 86 1.14 22.21 -3.81
CA VAL A 86 0.83 21.31 -4.94
C VAL A 86 1.35 19.89 -4.68
N LEU A 87 2.56 19.77 -4.13
CA LEU A 87 3.12 18.48 -3.74
C LEU A 87 2.28 17.80 -2.64
N ALA A 88 1.87 18.55 -1.61
CA ALA A 88 0.99 18.05 -0.56
C ALA A 88 -0.37 17.58 -1.12
N GLN A 89 -0.95 18.32 -2.08
CA GLN A 89 -2.19 17.91 -2.75
C GLN A 89 -2.00 16.61 -3.53
N SER A 90 -0.88 16.50 -4.27
CA SER A 90 -0.57 15.30 -5.06
C SER A 90 -0.33 14.09 -4.16
N PHE A 91 0.34 14.29 -3.02
CA PHE A 91 0.52 13.28 -1.99
C PHE A 91 -0.82 12.81 -1.41
N ASN A 92 -1.72 13.73 -1.04
CA ASN A 92 -3.03 13.36 -0.49
C ASN A 92 -3.86 12.55 -1.50
N ARG A 93 -3.88 12.95 -2.79
CA ARG A 93 -4.56 12.17 -3.84
C ARG A 93 -4.01 10.75 -3.97
N MET A 94 -2.69 10.59 -3.87
CA MET A 94 -2.06 9.27 -3.86
C MET A 94 -2.46 8.47 -2.62
N ALA A 95 -2.46 9.09 -1.43
CA ALA A 95 -2.87 8.47 -0.19
C ALA A 95 -4.32 7.97 -0.26
N ASP A 96 -5.24 8.81 -0.75
CA ASP A 96 -6.65 8.45 -0.96
C ASP A 96 -6.80 7.27 -1.92
N ALA A 97 -6.04 7.26 -3.02
CA ALA A 97 -6.06 6.17 -4.00
C ALA A 97 -5.52 4.85 -3.42
N ILE A 98 -4.50 4.90 -2.55
CA ILE A 98 -3.98 3.73 -1.84
C ILE A 98 -5.04 3.21 -0.85
N ALA A 99 -5.65 4.11 -0.07
CA ALA A 99 -6.69 3.75 0.89
C ALA A 99 -7.88 3.06 0.22
N GLU A 100 -8.33 3.58 -0.93
CA GLU A 100 -9.41 2.97 -1.72
C GLU A 100 -9.04 1.56 -2.20
N ARG A 101 -7.83 1.39 -2.75
CA ARG A 101 -7.35 0.07 -3.22
C ARG A 101 -7.24 -0.94 -2.09
N MET A 102 -6.78 -0.51 -0.91
CA MET A 102 -6.70 -1.38 0.26
C MET A 102 -8.08 -1.80 0.75
N ARG A 103 -9.06 -0.87 0.77
CA ARG A 103 -10.46 -1.18 1.09
C ARG A 103 -11.08 -2.18 0.10
N ALA A 104 -10.85 -1.98 -1.20
CA ALA A 104 -11.31 -2.91 -2.23
C ALA A 104 -10.67 -4.30 -2.07
N LEU A 105 -9.36 -4.37 -1.84
CA LEU A 105 -8.66 -5.65 -1.64
C LEU A 105 -9.18 -6.39 -0.40
N ALA A 106 -9.43 -5.69 0.71
CA ALA A 106 -9.99 -6.28 1.92
C ALA A 106 -11.41 -6.82 1.69
N ALA A 107 -12.23 -6.12 0.89
CA ALA A 107 -13.56 -6.59 0.52
C ALA A 107 -13.48 -7.88 -0.31
N THR A 108 -12.59 -7.93 -1.31
CA THR A 108 -12.38 -9.12 -2.14
C THR A 108 -11.83 -10.31 -1.35
N ASP A 109 -10.88 -10.10 -0.42
CA ASP A 109 -10.39 -11.16 0.46
C ASP A 109 -11.51 -11.74 1.33
N ASN A 110 -12.39 -10.88 1.86
CA ASN A 110 -13.54 -11.33 2.63
C ASN A 110 -14.53 -12.14 1.77
N GLU A 111 -14.84 -11.68 0.56
CA GLU A 111 -15.72 -12.39 -0.39
C GLU A 111 -15.14 -13.76 -0.79
N LEU A 112 -13.83 -13.82 -1.06
CA LEU A 112 -13.14 -15.07 -1.38
C LEU A 112 -13.20 -16.05 -0.20
N ARG A 113 -12.97 -15.56 1.03
CA ARG A 113 -13.08 -16.40 2.24
C ARG A 113 -14.50 -16.95 2.42
N GLN A 114 -15.52 -16.15 2.18
CA GLN A 114 -16.91 -16.61 2.26
C GLN A 114 -17.18 -17.69 1.20
N SER A 115 -16.79 -17.46 -0.05
CA SER A 115 -16.93 -18.45 -1.12
C SER A 115 -16.22 -19.77 -0.82
N LEU A 116 -15.02 -19.72 -0.24
CA LEU A 116 -14.28 -20.91 0.17
C LEU A 116 -14.98 -21.68 1.30
N LEU A 117 -15.61 -20.97 2.25
CA LEU A 117 -16.41 -21.61 3.30
C LEU A 117 -17.63 -22.31 2.71
N GLU A 118 -18.36 -21.64 1.82
CA GLU A 118 -19.52 -22.22 1.13
C GLU A 118 -19.16 -23.47 0.35
N LEU A 119 -18.10 -23.42 -0.46
CA LEU A 119 -17.59 -24.58 -1.21
C LEU A 119 -17.21 -25.73 -0.27
N LYS A 120 -16.55 -25.44 0.85
CA LYS A 120 -16.19 -26.46 1.84
C LYS A 120 -17.42 -27.10 2.48
N HIS A 121 -18.48 -26.35 2.72
CA HIS A 121 -19.76 -26.88 3.20
C HIS A 121 -20.46 -27.74 2.16
N ALA A 122 -20.51 -27.28 0.91
CA ALA A 122 -21.08 -28.03 -0.21
C ALA A 122 -20.34 -29.35 -0.45
N GLN A 123 -19.00 -29.32 -0.45
CA GLN A 123 -18.16 -30.51 -0.60
C GLN A 123 -18.44 -31.54 0.50
N LYS A 124 -18.50 -31.11 1.77
CA LYS A 124 -18.82 -32.01 2.89
C LYS A 124 -20.23 -32.61 2.78
N ALA A 125 -21.20 -31.84 2.30
CA ALA A 125 -22.54 -32.35 2.06
C ALA A 125 -22.54 -33.43 0.96
N GLN A 126 -21.81 -33.19 -0.14
CA GLN A 126 -21.67 -34.15 -1.23
C GLN A 126 -20.98 -35.44 -0.77
N GLU A 127 -19.89 -35.34 0.00
CA GLU A 127 -19.19 -36.50 0.56
C GLU A 127 -20.11 -37.35 1.46
N ARG A 128 -20.97 -36.71 2.25
CA ARG A 128 -21.96 -37.42 3.09
C ARG A 128 -22.96 -38.18 2.25
N LEU A 129 -23.50 -37.55 1.21
CA LEU A 129 -24.44 -38.20 0.29
C LEU A 129 -23.79 -39.39 -0.43
N ALA A 130 -22.54 -39.23 -0.90
CA ALA A 130 -21.80 -40.30 -1.54
C ALA A 130 -21.55 -41.49 -0.60
N ARG A 131 -21.20 -41.22 0.67
CA ARG A 131 -21.07 -42.27 1.69
C ARG A 131 -22.40 -42.98 1.96
N GLN A 132 -23.49 -42.22 2.11
CA GLN A 132 -24.82 -42.79 2.31
C GLN A 132 -25.24 -43.71 1.16
N ALA A 133 -25.03 -43.28 -0.09
CA ALA A 133 -25.32 -44.10 -1.27
C ALA A 133 -24.49 -45.40 -1.30
N SER A 134 -23.20 -45.33 -0.93
CA SER A 134 -22.33 -46.50 -0.84
C SER A 134 -22.77 -47.47 0.25
N ASP A 135 -23.10 -46.96 1.44
CA ASP A 135 -23.51 -47.77 2.59
C ASP A 135 -24.84 -48.48 2.31
N GLU A 136 -25.79 -47.79 1.67
CA GLU A 136 -27.07 -48.36 1.26
C GLU A 136 -26.88 -49.45 0.20
N HIS A 137 -26.01 -49.24 -0.78
CA HIS A 137 -25.67 -50.26 -1.78
C HIS A 137 -25.02 -51.49 -1.15
N ALA A 138 -24.05 -51.30 -0.24
CA ALA A 138 -23.40 -52.40 0.48
C ALA A 138 -24.41 -53.18 1.33
N ARG A 139 -25.36 -52.50 1.97
CA ARG A 139 -26.44 -53.12 2.75
C ARG A 139 -27.35 -53.98 1.87
N LEU A 140 -27.75 -53.49 0.69
CA LEU A 140 -28.56 -54.26 -0.25
C LEU A 140 -27.84 -55.53 -0.72
N LEU A 141 -26.55 -55.41 -1.08
CA LEU A 141 -25.73 -56.56 -1.46
C LEU A 141 -25.59 -57.58 -0.32
N ALA A 142 -25.42 -57.13 0.92
CA ALA A 142 -25.35 -58.00 2.09
C ALA A 142 -26.67 -58.73 2.36
N LEU A 143 -27.81 -58.02 2.22
CA LEU A 143 -29.13 -58.61 2.34
C LEU A 143 -29.38 -59.67 1.27
N LEU A 144 -29.07 -59.37 0.00
CA LEU A 144 -29.15 -60.33 -1.09
C LEU A 144 -28.28 -61.56 -0.78
N SER A 145 -27.01 -61.38 -0.41
CA SER A 145 -26.10 -62.48 -0.07
C SER A 145 -26.59 -63.38 1.09
N ALA A 146 -27.29 -62.81 2.09
CA ALA A 146 -27.79 -63.56 3.24
C ALA A 146 -29.10 -64.33 2.95
N MET A 147 -29.87 -63.91 1.94
CA MET A 147 -31.11 -64.59 1.57
C MET A 147 -30.82 -65.97 0.99
N ASN A 148 -31.58 -66.98 1.41
CA ASN A 148 -31.46 -68.36 0.91
C ASN A 148 -32.15 -68.57 -0.46
N LEU A 149 -32.24 -67.51 -1.28
CA LEU A 149 -32.86 -67.52 -2.60
C LEU A 149 -31.79 -67.22 -3.66
N GLY A 150 -31.69 -68.07 -4.67
CA GLY A 150 -30.75 -67.88 -5.77
C GLY A 150 -31.19 -66.71 -6.67
N VAL A 151 -30.40 -65.64 -6.70
CA VAL A 151 -30.62 -64.46 -7.56
C VAL A 151 -29.50 -64.38 -8.59
N LEU A 152 -29.87 -64.20 -9.85
CA LEU A 152 -28.98 -64.04 -11.01
C LEU A 152 -29.46 -62.83 -11.81
N PHE A 153 -28.58 -61.86 -12.05
CA PHE A 153 -28.84 -60.75 -12.97
C PHE A 153 -28.04 -60.93 -14.26
N VAL A 154 -28.70 -60.68 -15.39
CA VAL A 154 -28.15 -60.86 -16.73
C VAL A 154 -28.29 -59.54 -17.50
N SER A 155 -27.25 -59.14 -18.22
CA SER A 155 -27.21 -57.98 -19.12
C SER A 155 -28.18 -58.18 -20.30
N SER A 156 -28.52 -57.10 -21.01
CA SER A 156 -29.22 -57.13 -22.30
C SER A 156 -28.58 -58.06 -23.33
N ASP A 157 -27.29 -58.34 -23.15
CA ASP A 157 -26.43 -59.09 -24.06
C ASP A 157 -26.32 -60.59 -23.64
N GLY A 158 -27.11 -61.01 -22.64
CA GLY A 158 -27.15 -62.39 -22.15
C GLY A 158 -26.03 -62.78 -21.18
N ARG A 159 -25.17 -61.83 -20.78
CA ARG A 159 -24.04 -62.03 -19.87
C ARG A 159 -24.43 -61.87 -18.41
N VAL A 160 -23.93 -62.70 -17.52
CA VAL A 160 -24.27 -62.63 -16.08
C VAL A 160 -23.48 -61.51 -15.42
N VAL A 161 -24.19 -60.58 -14.80
CA VAL A 161 -23.63 -59.36 -14.16
C VAL A 161 -23.54 -59.51 -12.65
N TYR A 162 -24.42 -60.30 -12.02
CA TYR A 162 -24.40 -60.53 -10.58
C TYR A 162 -25.04 -61.88 -10.22
N HIS A 163 -24.49 -62.54 -9.20
CA HIS A 163 -25.13 -63.68 -8.56
C HIS A 163 -24.93 -63.66 -7.04
N ASN A 164 -25.93 -64.13 -6.29
CA ASN A 164 -25.83 -64.35 -4.85
C ASN A 164 -25.20 -65.73 -4.54
N PRO A 165 -24.34 -65.87 -3.51
CA PRO A 165 -23.91 -67.16 -2.94
C PRO A 165 -24.98 -68.26 -2.79
N ALA A 166 -26.23 -67.92 -2.47
CA ALA A 166 -27.31 -68.92 -2.37
C ALA A 166 -27.62 -69.60 -3.72
N LEU A 167 -27.45 -68.91 -4.86
CA LEU A 167 -27.64 -69.48 -6.19
C LEU A 167 -26.67 -70.66 -6.42
N ARG A 168 -25.39 -70.46 -6.10
CA ARG A 168 -24.37 -71.51 -6.20
C ARG A 168 -24.68 -72.70 -5.32
N ARG A 169 -25.14 -72.47 -4.08
CA ARG A 169 -25.52 -73.53 -3.14
C ARG A 169 -26.73 -74.33 -3.63
N ILE A 170 -27.77 -73.66 -4.12
CA ILE A 170 -29.00 -74.32 -4.60
C ILE A 170 -28.71 -75.12 -5.88
N TRP A 171 -27.91 -74.58 -6.80
CA TRP A 171 -27.60 -75.20 -8.09
C TRP A 171 -26.32 -76.07 -8.08
N LEU A 172 -25.69 -76.27 -6.91
CA LEU A 172 -24.48 -77.10 -6.76
C LEU A 172 -23.33 -76.72 -7.71
N ILE A 173 -23.17 -75.42 -7.98
CA ILE A 173 -22.14 -74.92 -8.90
C ILE A 173 -20.80 -74.81 -8.14
N PRO A 174 -19.68 -75.34 -8.66
CA PRO A 174 -18.36 -75.26 -8.03
C PRO A 174 -17.88 -73.81 -7.80
N GLU A 175 -17.15 -73.56 -6.70
CA GLU A 175 -16.67 -72.21 -6.30
C GLU A 175 -15.68 -71.59 -7.31
N ASP A 176 -15.05 -72.44 -8.09
CA ASP A 176 -14.02 -72.18 -9.10
C ASP A 176 -14.60 -72.00 -10.52
N ALA A 177 -15.88 -72.28 -10.74
CA ALA A 177 -16.53 -72.08 -12.04
C ALA A 177 -16.88 -70.59 -12.25
N PRO A 178 -16.37 -69.93 -13.31
CA PRO A 178 -16.65 -68.52 -13.58
C PRO A 178 -18.11 -68.36 -14.02
N LEU A 179 -18.91 -67.69 -13.17
CA LEU A 179 -20.31 -67.39 -13.45
C LEU A 179 -20.53 -65.96 -13.94
N ILE A 180 -19.55 -65.07 -13.80
CA ILE A 180 -19.60 -63.68 -14.24
C ILE A 180 -18.79 -63.57 -15.53
N GLY A 181 -19.43 -63.17 -16.63
CA GLY A 181 -18.85 -63.16 -17.96
C GLY A 181 -19.83 -62.77 -19.03
#